data_AF-A0A955ELI0-F1
#
_entry.id   AF-A0A955ELI0-F1
#
_cell.length_a   1.000
_cell.length_b   1.000
_cell.length_c   1.000
_cell.angle_alpha   90.00
_cell.angle_beta   90.00
_cell.angle_gamma   90.00
#
_symmetry.space_group_name_H-M   'P 1'
#
loop_
_entity.id
_entity.type
_entity.pdbx_description
1 polymer ?
#
loop_
_entity_poly.entity_id
_entity_poly.type
_entity_poly.pdbx_seq_one_letter_code
_entity_poly.pdbx_strand_id
1 'polypeptide(L)'
;TSTPINKQTAIKKTEQPVKAVSVKKDIPVVVQEQTVTPIVTAAQPACDSYDALIIENFGSENLITAKAIMRAESGCDANATGDKSLTYQQNGRTYGYSVSLFQVRILPGREGCDSHDPAVNIPCAAKVYRSQGWMAWSVCRVKVRCN
;
A
#
# COMPACT_ATOMS: atom_id res chain seq x y z
N THR A 1 -11.88 8.99 50.05
CA THR A 1 -12.62 9.97 49.24
C THR A 1 -12.00 9.94 47.83
N SER A 2 -12.43 9.03 46.95
CA SER A 2 -13.63 9.11 46.07
C SER A 2 -13.55 10.34 45.16
N THR A 3 -13.56 10.34 43.83
CA THR A 3 -13.72 9.37 42.73
C THR A 3 -13.37 10.14 41.44
N PRO A 4 -12.80 9.55 40.36
CA PRO A 4 -12.66 10.24 39.06
C PRO A 4 -13.96 10.20 38.23
N ILE A 5 -14.35 11.33 37.63
CA ILE A 5 -15.54 11.44 36.76
C ILE A 5 -15.15 11.18 35.29
N ASN A 6 -15.72 10.10 34.76
CA ASN A 6 -15.76 9.72 33.36
C ASN A 6 -16.88 10.50 32.63
N LYS A 7 -16.59 11.16 31.51
CA LYS A 7 -17.60 11.73 30.60
C LYS A 7 -17.59 10.95 29.29
N GLN A 8 -18.54 10.03 29.17
CA GLN A 8 -18.97 9.47 27.89
C GLN A 8 -19.89 10.50 27.20
N THR A 9 -19.53 10.92 26.00
CA THR A 9 -20.41 11.72 25.14
C THR A 9 -21.05 10.78 24.12
N ALA A 10 -22.38 10.67 24.21
CA ALA A 10 -23.22 9.87 23.34
C ALA A 10 -23.25 10.41 21.90
N ILE A 11 -23.08 9.51 20.93
CA ILE A 11 -23.26 9.80 19.50
C ILE A 11 -24.75 9.73 19.20
N LYS A 12 -25.34 10.89 18.91
CA LYS A 12 -26.74 11.06 18.53
C LYS A 12 -26.92 10.66 17.06
N LYS A 13 -27.64 9.55 16.84
CA LYS A 13 -28.07 9.05 15.52
C LYS A 13 -29.08 10.04 14.92
N THR A 14 -28.73 10.65 13.79
CA THR A 14 -29.63 11.52 13.02
C THR A 14 -30.19 10.73 11.85
N GLU A 15 -31.45 10.32 11.97
CA GLU A 15 -32.24 9.74 10.87
C GLU A 15 -32.81 10.87 10.01
N GLN A 16 -32.51 10.84 8.71
CA GLN A 16 -33.12 11.71 7.70
C GLN A 16 -34.49 11.14 7.28
N PRO A 17 -35.49 12.01 7.00
CA PRO A 17 -36.85 11.57 6.70
C PRO A 17 -36.98 11.07 5.25
N VAL A 18 -37.35 9.80 5.09
CA VAL A 18 -37.80 9.21 3.83
C VAL A 18 -39.22 9.69 3.51
N LYS A 19 -39.38 10.40 2.39
CA LYS A 19 -40.69 10.78 1.83
C LYS A 19 -41.41 9.54 1.28
N ALA A 20 -42.65 9.35 1.72
CA ALA A 20 -43.56 8.33 1.22
C ALA A 20 -44.01 8.62 -0.22
N VAL A 21 -44.06 7.58 -1.07
CA VAL A 21 -44.74 7.58 -2.36
C VAL A 21 -45.66 6.35 -2.43
N SER A 22 -46.89 6.61 -2.86
CA SER A 22 -48.09 5.78 -2.77
C SER A 22 -48.03 4.40 -3.43
N VAL A 23 -48.66 3.45 -2.74
CA VAL A 23 -48.94 2.06 -3.13
C VAL A 23 -50.07 2.00 -4.17
N LYS A 24 -49.87 1.24 -5.25
CA LYS A 24 -50.94 0.63 -6.05
C LYS A 24 -50.81 -0.90 -5.98
N LYS A 25 -51.97 -1.54 -6.04
CA LYS A 25 -52.38 -2.85 -5.54
C LYS A 25 -52.01 -4.05 -6.45
N ASP A 26 -51.60 -5.15 -5.79
CA ASP A 26 -51.63 -6.60 -6.11
C ASP A 26 -50.90 -7.20 -7.33
N ILE A 27 -49.71 -7.80 -7.09
CA ILE A 27 -49.25 -9.14 -7.57
C ILE A 27 -48.17 -9.65 -6.58
N PRO A 28 -48.24 -10.88 -6.02
CA PRO A 28 -47.14 -11.42 -5.21
C PRO A 28 -46.00 -11.89 -6.12
N VAL A 29 -45.02 -11.03 -6.34
CA VAL A 29 -43.71 -11.42 -6.89
C VAL A 29 -42.90 -11.99 -5.73
N VAL A 30 -42.53 -13.27 -5.81
CA VAL A 30 -41.54 -13.88 -4.92
C VAL A 30 -40.20 -13.22 -5.22
N VAL A 31 -39.86 -12.20 -4.42
CA VAL A 31 -38.54 -11.57 -4.45
C VAL A 31 -37.59 -12.49 -3.70
N GLN A 32 -36.83 -13.30 -4.44
CA GLN A 32 -35.64 -13.93 -3.88
C GLN A 32 -34.63 -12.82 -3.59
N GLU A 33 -34.31 -12.66 -2.32
CA GLU A 33 -33.30 -11.71 -1.82
C GLU A 33 -31.93 -12.15 -2.35
N GLN A 34 -31.51 -11.57 -3.47
CA GLN A 34 -30.14 -11.69 -3.95
C GLN A 34 -29.27 -10.84 -3.02
N THR A 35 -28.55 -11.50 -2.12
CA THR A 35 -27.45 -10.92 -1.35
C THR A 35 -26.37 -10.46 -2.32
N VAL A 36 -26.38 -9.17 -2.66
CA VAL A 36 -25.30 -8.54 -3.43
C VAL A 36 -24.16 -8.27 -2.46
N THR A 37 -23.19 -9.18 -2.39
CA THR A 37 -21.94 -8.93 -1.66
C THR A 37 -21.21 -7.78 -2.36
N PRO A 38 -20.97 -6.61 -1.72
CA PRO A 38 -20.14 -5.60 -2.34
C PRO A 38 -18.71 -6.14 -2.40
N ILE A 39 -18.19 -6.33 -3.61
CA ILE A 39 -16.76 -6.57 -3.83
C ILE A 39 -16.08 -5.23 -3.54
N VAL A 40 -15.72 -5.00 -2.28
CA VAL A 40 -14.92 -3.84 -1.89
C VAL A 40 -13.49 -4.13 -2.32
N THR A 41 -13.16 -3.84 -3.58
CA THR A 41 -11.76 -3.71 -3.98
C THR A 41 -11.18 -2.55 -3.19
N ALA A 42 -10.34 -2.86 -2.19
CA ALA A 42 -9.64 -1.83 -1.44
C ALA A 42 -8.84 -0.97 -2.42
N ALA A 43 -9.15 0.33 -2.48
CA ALA A 43 -8.40 1.26 -3.31
C ALA A 43 -6.94 1.28 -2.84
N GLN A 44 -6.00 1.22 -3.79
CA GLN A 44 -4.58 1.29 -3.48
C GLN A 44 -4.28 2.59 -2.70
N PRO A 45 -3.44 2.53 -1.65
CA PRO A 45 -3.04 3.73 -0.92
C PRO A 45 -2.39 4.75 -1.86
N ALA A 46 -2.68 6.03 -1.65
CA ALA A 46 -1.96 7.11 -2.32
C ALA A 46 -0.48 7.12 -1.89
N CYS A 47 0.42 7.57 -2.77
CA CYS A 47 1.87 7.60 -2.49
C CYS A 47 2.21 8.30 -1.17
N ASP A 48 1.49 9.38 -0.84
CA ASP A 48 1.75 10.20 0.35
C ASP A 48 1.46 9.45 1.67
N SER A 49 0.71 8.34 1.61
CA SER A 49 0.46 7.48 2.78
C SER A 49 1.74 6.82 3.33
N TYR A 50 2.82 6.78 2.55
CA TYR A 50 4.10 6.21 2.95
C TYR A 50 5.12 7.25 3.42
N ASP A 51 4.78 8.55 3.45
CA ASP A 51 5.72 9.62 3.76
C ASP A 51 6.42 9.43 5.12
N ALA A 52 5.68 9.02 6.16
CA ALA A 52 6.25 8.77 7.48
C ALA A 52 7.31 7.65 7.47
N LEU A 53 7.01 6.52 6.82
CA LEU A 53 7.95 5.40 6.70
C LEU A 53 9.16 5.77 5.84
N ILE A 54 8.97 6.57 4.79
CA ILE A 54 10.06 7.06 3.96
C ILE A 54 10.96 7.98 4.78
N ILE A 55 10.40 8.95 5.52
CA ILE A 55 11.17 9.87 6.36
C ILE A 55 11.96 9.09 7.41
N GLU A 56 11.32 8.12 8.08
CA GLU A 56 11.96 7.29 9.10
C GLU A 56 13.19 6.54 8.55
N ASN A 57 13.13 6.05 7.31
CA ASN A 57 14.15 5.15 6.76
C ASN A 57 15.18 5.83 5.85
N PHE A 58 14.80 6.90 5.16
CA PHE A 58 15.63 7.63 4.21
C PHE A 58 16.02 9.03 4.71
N GLY A 59 15.33 9.59 5.70
CA GLY A 59 15.50 10.99 6.12
C GLY A 59 14.57 11.94 5.37
N SER A 60 14.19 13.04 6.02
CA SER A 60 13.27 14.05 5.46
C SER A 60 13.82 14.73 4.22
N GLU A 61 15.14 14.90 4.13
CA GLU A 61 15.86 15.47 3.00
C GLU A 61 15.73 14.61 1.73
N ASN A 62 15.47 13.31 1.90
CA ASN A 62 15.37 12.35 0.80
C ASN A 62 13.92 12.04 0.41
N LEU A 63 12.93 12.59 1.11
CA LEU A 63 11.51 12.29 0.91
C LEU A 63 11.07 12.47 -0.55
N ILE A 64 11.42 13.61 -1.16
CA ILE A 64 10.99 13.94 -2.53
C ILE A 64 11.56 12.94 -3.54
N THR A 65 12.86 12.66 -3.46
CA THR A 65 13.53 11.71 -4.36
C THR A 65 13.04 10.28 -4.15
N ALA A 66 12.94 9.83 -2.91
CA ALA A 66 12.45 8.49 -2.58
C ALA A 66 11.02 8.29 -3.08
N LYS A 67 10.13 9.26 -2.86
CA LYS A 67 8.75 9.21 -3.35
C LYS A 67 8.65 9.23 -4.86
N ALA A 68 9.51 10.00 -5.55
CA ALA A 68 9.58 10.01 -7.00
C ALA A 68 10.03 8.65 -7.57
N ILE A 69 11.02 8.00 -6.96
CA ILE A 69 11.45 6.63 -7.32
C ILE A 69 10.31 5.65 -7.07
N MET A 70 9.72 5.64 -5.87
CA MET A 70 8.60 4.75 -5.53
C MET A 70 7.46 4.84 -6.53
N ARG A 71 7.09 6.07 -6.93
CA ARG A 71 6.07 6.30 -7.97
C ARG A 71 6.52 5.76 -9.33
N ALA A 72 7.79 5.94 -9.71
CA ALA A 72 8.30 5.49 -11.00
C ALA A 72 8.50 3.97 -11.10
N GLU A 73 8.77 3.30 -9.98
CA GLU A 73 9.04 1.86 -9.90
C GLU A 73 7.75 1.02 -9.85
N SER A 74 6.79 1.41 -9.00
CA SER A 74 5.59 0.61 -8.73
C SER A 74 4.28 1.36 -8.92
N GLY A 75 4.31 2.66 -9.23
CA GLY A 75 3.11 3.49 -9.11
C GLY A 75 2.60 3.58 -7.67
N CYS A 76 3.47 3.35 -6.67
CA CYS A 76 3.13 3.26 -5.26
C CYS A 76 2.26 2.04 -4.89
N ASP A 77 2.35 0.96 -5.68
CA ASP A 77 1.69 -0.31 -5.40
C ASP A 77 2.58 -1.21 -4.53
N ALA A 78 2.17 -1.41 -3.28
CA ALA A 78 2.88 -2.29 -2.35
C ALA A 78 2.85 -3.77 -2.77
N ASN A 79 1.87 -4.18 -3.59
CA ASN A 79 1.72 -5.55 -4.06
C ASN A 79 2.44 -5.83 -5.39
N ALA A 80 3.15 -4.85 -5.94
CA ALA A 80 3.81 -4.99 -7.23
C ALA A 80 4.95 -6.02 -7.20
N THR A 81 4.96 -6.98 -8.14
CA THR A 81 6.10 -7.88 -8.39
C THR A 81 6.59 -7.69 -9.82
N GLY A 82 7.82 -7.23 -9.97
CA GLY A 82 8.48 -6.99 -11.25
C GLY A 82 9.69 -7.91 -11.49
N ASP A 83 10.41 -7.64 -12.56
CA ASP A 83 11.64 -8.35 -12.96
C ASP A 83 11.51 -9.87 -13.05
N LYS A 84 10.31 -10.37 -13.37
CA LYS A 84 10.01 -11.80 -13.46
C LYS A 84 10.82 -12.53 -14.54
N SER A 85 11.37 -11.81 -15.52
CA SER A 85 12.27 -12.38 -16.54
C SER A 85 13.71 -12.56 -16.07
N LEU A 86 14.09 -11.97 -14.94
CA LEU A 86 15.43 -12.05 -14.35
C LEU A 86 15.52 -13.12 -13.26
N THR A 87 14.47 -13.94 -13.12
CA THR A 87 14.40 -14.94 -12.06
C THR A 87 15.29 -16.14 -12.32
N TYR A 88 15.83 -16.72 -11.23
CA TYR A 88 16.64 -17.93 -11.28
C TYR A 88 16.43 -18.78 -10.02
N GLN A 89 16.73 -20.07 -10.11
CA GLN A 89 16.68 -21.01 -8.99
C GLN A 89 18.04 -21.15 -8.32
N GLN A 90 18.08 -21.08 -6.99
CA GLN A 90 19.26 -21.38 -6.20
C GLN A 90 18.84 -21.98 -4.85
N ASN A 91 19.46 -23.09 -4.44
CA ASN A 91 19.15 -23.79 -3.19
C ASN A 91 17.65 -24.07 -2.97
N GLY A 92 16.94 -24.45 -4.04
CA GLY A 92 15.50 -24.76 -4.00
C GLY A 92 14.57 -23.54 -3.89
N ARG A 93 15.10 -22.32 -4.01
CA ARG A 93 14.34 -21.07 -3.93
C ARG A 93 14.51 -20.22 -5.19
N THR A 94 13.46 -19.48 -5.54
CA THR A 94 13.48 -18.49 -6.62
C THR A 94 14.04 -17.17 -6.14
N TYR A 95 14.93 -16.58 -6.93
CA TYR A 95 15.53 -15.26 -6.74
C TYR A 95 15.43 -14.47 -8.04
N GLY A 96 15.87 -13.21 -8.02
CA GLY A 96 16.05 -12.37 -9.20
C GLY A 96 14.87 -11.47 -9.54
N TYR A 97 13.67 -11.74 -9.02
CA TYR A 97 12.52 -10.84 -9.13
C TYR A 97 12.64 -9.66 -8.15
N SER A 98 11.81 -8.65 -8.36
CA SER A 98 11.73 -7.44 -7.54
C SER A 98 10.36 -7.29 -6.93
N VAL A 99 10.28 -6.78 -5.69
CA VAL A 99 9.01 -6.69 -4.96
C VAL A 99 8.73 -5.29 -4.41
N SER A 100 7.44 -5.00 -4.35
CA SER A 100 6.78 -3.90 -3.66
C SER A 100 7.20 -2.50 -4.13
N LEU A 101 7.06 -1.52 -3.25
CA LEU A 101 7.06 -0.09 -3.52
C LEU A 101 8.28 0.41 -4.29
N PHE A 102 9.46 -0.06 -3.90
CA PHE A 102 10.74 0.35 -4.50
C PHE A 102 11.33 -0.71 -5.44
N GLN A 103 10.56 -1.75 -5.80
CA GLN A 103 11.04 -2.86 -6.62
C GLN A 103 12.40 -3.40 -6.13
N VAL A 104 12.45 -3.76 -4.84
CA VAL A 104 13.68 -4.31 -4.23
C VAL A 104 13.92 -5.71 -4.79
N ARG A 105 15.05 -5.89 -5.50
CA ARG A 105 15.43 -7.19 -6.05
C ARG A 105 15.77 -8.19 -4.95
N ILE A 106 15.10 -9.34 -4.97
CA ILE A 106 15.32 -10.47 -4.06
C ILE A 106 16.51 -11.28 -4.57
N LEU A 107 17.57 -11.28 -3.79
CA LEU A 107 18.84 -11.95 -4.06
C LEU A 107 19.24 -12.78 -2.82
N PRO A 108 20.18 -13.73 -2.95
CA PRO A 108 20.76 -14.39 -1.79
C PRO A 108 21.25 -13.38 -0.75
N GLY A 109 20.86 -13.57 0.52
CA GLY A 109 21.11 -12.64 1.62
C GLY A 109 20.11 -11.49 1.76
N ARG A 110 19.07 -11.43 0.91
CA ARG A 110 17.94 -10.48 0.98
C ARG A 110 16.58 -11.16 1.14
N GLU A 111 16.56 -12.39 1.63
CA GLU A 111 15.34 -13.17 1.81
C GLU A 111 14.34 -12.48 2.76
N GLY A 112 14.84 -11.79 3.79
CA GLY A 112 14.00 -10.99 4.70
C GLY A 112 13.34 -9.76 4.05
N CYS A 113 13.74 -9.40 2.82
CA CYS A 113 13.11 -8.32 2.05
C CYS A 113 12.00 -8.81 1.11
N ASP A 114 11.81 -10.12 1.00
CA ASP A 114 10.78 -10.75 0.17
C ASP A 114 9.41 -10.63 0.83
N SER A 115 8.91 -9.40 0.86
CA SER A 115 7.64 -9.03 1.48
C SER A 115 7.01 -7.86 0.73
N HIS A 116 5.68 -7.90 0.65
CA HIS A 116 4.86 -6.80 0.16
C HIS A 116 4.42 -5.85 1.27
N ASP A 117 4.76 -6.12 2.53
CA ASP A 117 4.55 -5.20 3.65
C ASP A 117 5.48 -3.98 3.51
N PRO A 118 4.94 -2.75 3.37
CA PRO A 118 5.74 -1.52 3.32
C PRO A 118 6.67 -1.35 4.52
N ALA A 119 6.27 -1.79 5.72
CA ALA A 119 7.08 -1.71 6.93
C ALA A 119 8.32 -2.62 6.88
N VAL A 120 8.34 -3.61 5.99
CA VAL A 120 9.50 -4.47 5.73
C VAL A 120 10.27 -4.00 4.49
N ASN A 121 9.56 -3.66 3.42
CA ASN A 121 10.17 -3.37 2.12
C ASN A 121 10.86 -2.00 2.08
N ILE A 122 10.28 -0.96 2.69
CA ILE A 122 10.86 0.40 2.70
C ILE A 122 12.22 0.41 3.43
N PRO A 123 12.38 -0.20 4.62
CA PRO A 123 13.71 -0.34 5.24
C PRO A 123 14.71 -1.11 4.38
N CYS A 124 14.27 -2.12 3.63
CA CYS A 124 15.11 -2.86 2.70
C CYS A 124 15.59 -1.97 1.54
N ALA A 125 14.72 -1.17 0.95
CA ALA A 125 15.09 -0.18 -0.04
C ALA A 125 16.10 0.82 0.52
N ALA A 126 15.89 1.31 1.75
CA ALA A 126 16.82 2.23 2.39
C ALA A 126 18.22 1.61 2.64
N LYS A 127 18.30 0.30 2.92
CA LYS A 127 19.58 -0.43 2.99
C LYS A 127 20.30 -0.48 1.64
N VAL A 128 19.55 -0.66 0.53
CA VAL A 128 20.11 -0.58 -0.82
C VAL A 128 20.64 0.83 -1.10
N TYR A 129 19.85 1.86 -0.80
CA TYR A 129 20.25 3.25 -0.96
C TYR A 129 21.54 3.59 -0.18
N ARG A 130 21.62 3.20 1.09
CA ARG A 130 22.82 3.43 1.91
C ARG A 130 24.07 2.73 1.38
N SER A 131 23.92 1.62 0.66
CA SER A 131 25.06 0.86 0.13
C SER A 131 25.48 1.28 -1.28
N GLN A 132 24.55 1.77 -2.11
CA GLN A 132 24.76 1.97 -3.55
C GLN A 132 24.38 3.36 -4.06
N GLY A 133 23.77 4.19 -3.20
CA GLY A 133 23.16 5.45 -3.57
C GLY A 133 21.92 5.28 -4.45
N TRP A 134 21.42 6.40 -4.99
CA TRP A 134 20.22 6.41 -5.82
C TRP A 134 20.39 5.69 -7.16
N MET A 135 21.63 5.53 -7.64
CA MET A 135 21.92 4.88 -8.91
C MET A 135 21.69 3.36 -8.93
N ALA A 136 21.31 2.77 -7.79
CA ALA A 136 20.80 1.41 -7.72
C ALA A 136 19.47 1.24 -8.48
N TRP A 137 18.68 2.31 -8.60
CA TRP A 137 17.43 2.31 -9.36
C TRP A 137 17.66 2.88 -10.77
N SER A 138 17.31 2.10 -11.79
CA SER A 138 17.51 2.50 -13.18
C SER A 138 16.68 3.74 -13.54
N VAL A 139 15.55 3.96 -12.85
CA VAL A 139 14.71 5.16 -13.05
C VAL A 139 15.46 6.46 -12.76
N CYS A 140 16.50 6.45 -11.92
CA CYS A 140 17.35 7.63 -11.67
C CYS A 140 18.23 8.03 -12.87
N ARG A 141 18.33 7.18 -13.89
CA ARG A 141 19.08 7.48 -15.13
C ARG A 141 18.21 8.02 -16.25
N VAL A 142 16.89 7.79 -16.17
CA VAL A 142 15.99 7.98 -17.33
C VAL A 142 14.66 8.66 -17.02
N LYS A 143 14.18 8.63 -15.77
CA LYS A 143 12.83 9.09 -15.39
C LYS A 143 12.82 10.08 -14.23
N VAL A 144 13.70 9.88 -13.24
CA VAL A 144 13.78 10.68 -12.02
C VAL A 144 15.15 11.35 -11.96
N ARG A 145 15.21 12.63 -11.60
CA ARG A 145 16.47 13.31 -11.29
C ARG A 145 16.80 13.03 -9.83
N CYS A 146 17.86 12.27 -9.58
CA CYS A 146 18.25 11.80 -8.25
C CYS A 146 19.57 12.41 -7.77
N ASN A 147 19.98 13.51 -8.39
CA ASN A 147 21.30 14.15 -8.31
C ASN A 147 21.16 15.66 -8.15
#